data_AF-A0A7J7I9M5-F1
#
_entry.id   AF-A0A7J7I9M5-F1
#
_cell.length_a   1.000
_cell.length_b   1.000
_cell.length_c   1.000
_cell.angle_alpha   90.00
_cell.angle_beta   90.00
_cell.angle_gamma   90.00
#
_symmetry.space_group_name_H-M   'P 1'
#
loop_
_entity.id
_entity.type
_entity.pdbx_description
1 polymer ?
#
loop_
_entity_poly.entity_id
_entity_poly.type
_entity_poly.pdbx_seq_one_letter_code
_entity_poly.pdbx_strand_id
1 'polypeptide(L)'
;MLVGAYPFEDPGEPKDFRKTIQRILQVQYSIPGNIQISYECRHLISRIFVEDPTKRITITEIRNHEWFLKNLPADLMDKKTMSNQYEEPDQPMQSIDAIMQIISEATIQPVGLYDLDLDMDDDMEDLDLDPDLDINSSGEVIYAV
;
A
#
# COMPACT_ATOMS: atom_id res chain seq x y z
N MET A 1 0.75 -11.42 9.66
CA MET A 1 0.16 -12.78 9.56
C MET A 1 0.70 -13.74 10.62
N LEU A 2 2.01 -14.05 10.68
CA LEU A 2 2.53 -15.08 11.61
C LEU A 2 2.56 -14.67 13.10
N VAL A 3 2.86 -13.40 13.40
CA VAL A 3 3.02 -12.90 14.78
C VAL A 3 1.85 -12.03 15.26
N GLY A 4 1.03 -11.53 14.33
CA GLY A 4 -0.08 -10.62 14.66
C GLY A 4 0.31 -9.18 14.97
N ALA A 5 1.60 -8.84 14.91
CA ALA A 5 2.13 -7.49 15.11
C ALA A 5 3.25 -7.19 14.09
N TYR A 6 3.63 -5.92 13.98
CA TYR A 6 4.74 -5.49 13.13
C TYR A 6 6.11 -5.83 13.76
N PRO A 7 7.11 -6.23 12.96
CA PRO A 7 8.38 -6.75 13.47
C PRO A 7 9.29 -5.72 14.15
N PHE A 8 9.10 -4.42 13.86
CA PHE A 8 9.96 -3.33 14.36
C PHE A 8 9.23 -2.34 15.28
N GLU A 9 7.91 -2.47 15.43
CA GLU A 9 7.12 -1.56 16.25
C GLU A 9 7.28 -1.91 17.74
N ASP A 10 7.16 -0.90 18.61
CA ASP A 10 7.13 -1.15 20.04
C ASP A 10 5.72 -1.53 20.51
N PRO A 11 5.51 -2.72 21.07
CA PRO A 11 4.19 -3.10 21.59
C PRO A 11 3.72 -2.22 22.76
N GLY A 12 4.64 -1.58 23.50
CA GLY A 12 4.29 -0.65 24.58
C GLY A 12 4.08 0.79 24.12
N GLU A 13 4.67 1.18 22.98
CA GLU A 13 4.67 2.55 22.46
C GLU A 13 4.49 2.56 20.92
N PRO A 14 3.33 2.15 20.40
CA PRO A 14 3.12 1.93 18.97
C PRO A 14 3.23 3.22 18.13
N LYS A 15 3.05 4.39 18.75
CA LYS A 15 3.16 5.71 18.10
C LYS A 15 4.59 6.28 18.12
N ASP A 16 5.56 5.56 18.69
CA ASP A 16 6.96 5.98 18.63
C ASP A 16 7.61 5.56 17.31
N PHE A 17 7.44 6.41 16.30
CA PHE A 17 8.05 6.22 14.98
C PHE A 17 9.58 6.32 15.03
N ARG A 18 10.16 7.10 15.96
CA ARG A 18 11.62 7.24 16.05
C ARG A 18 12.26 5.92 16.44
N LYS A 19 11.70 5.25 17.44
CA LYS A 19 12.14 3.92 17.90
C LYS A 19 11.93 2.84 16.84
N THR A 20 10.81 2.90 16.14
CA THR A 20 10.51 1.99 15.03
C THR A 20 11.53 2.13 13.90
N ILE A 21 11.86 3.35 13.48
CA ILE A 21 12.88 3.61 12.45
C ILE A 21 14.25 3.10 12.89
N GLN A 22 14.65 3.35 14.15
CA GLN A 22 15.92 2.85 14.67
C GLN A 22 16.01 1.32 14.61
N ARG A 23 14.93 0.61 14.96
CA ARG A 23 14.87 -0.85 14.87
C ARG A 23 14.92 -1.35 13.43
N ILE A 24 14.30 -0.65 12.48
CA ILE A 24 14.38 -1.00 11.05
C ILE A 24 15.82 -0.89 10.56
N LEU A 25 16.50 0.22 10.84
CA LEU A 25 17.88 0.47 10.41
C LEU A 25 18.86 -0.55 11.00
N GLN A 26 18.61 -1.00 12.24
CA GLN A 26 19.44 -1.99 12.92
C GLN A 26 18.94 -3.43 12.72
N VAL A 27 17.88 -3.63 11.93
CA VAL A 27 17.23 -4.93 11.68
C VAL A 27 16.90 -5.66 12.99
N GLN A 28 16.40 -4.93 13.99
CA GLN A 28 16.05 -5.46 15.29
C GLN A 28 14.61 -5.93 15.31
N TYR A 29 14.41 -7.23 15.12
CA TYR A 29 13.13 -7.90 15.29
C TYR A 29 13.31 -9.16 16.15
N SER A 30 12.25 -9.58 16.81
CA SER A 30 12.24 -10.85 17.54
C SER A 30 10.92 -11.57 17.32
N ILE A 31 10.98 -12.90 17.29
CA ILE A 31 9.79 -13.74 17.15
C ILE A 31 9.47 -14.26 18.55
N PRO A 32 8.32 -13.91 19.14
CA PRO A 32 7.95 -14.33 20.49
C PRO A 32 8.01 -15.85 20.66
N GLY A 33 8.52 -16.33 21.79
CA GLY A 33 8.73 -17.76 22.05
C GLY A 33 7.45 -18.59 22.14
N ASN A 34 6.30 -17.94 22.38
CA ASN A 34 4.98 -18.57 22.35
C ASN A 34 4.48 -18.90 20.94
N ILE A 35 5.15 -18.40 19.89
CA ILE A 35 4.78 -18.65 18.50
C ILE A 35 5.75 -19.67 17.91
N GLN A 36 5.21 -20.84 17.56
CA GLN A 36 5.98 -21.87 16.88
C GLN A 36 5.95 -21.64 15.38
N ILE A 37 7.13 -21.44 14.80
CA ILE A 37 7.34 -21.39 13.36
C ILE A 37 8.36 -22.45 12.96
N SER A 38 8.21 -22.98 11.75
CA SER A 38 9.17 -23.95 11.22
C SER A 38 10.54 -23.29 11.00
N TYR A 39 11.59 -24.11 10.96
CA TYR A 39 12.95 -23.62 10.74
C TYR A 39 13.07 -22.90 9.38
N GLU A 40 12.46 -23.47 8.35
CA GLU A 40 12.49 -22.94 6.99
C GLU A 40 11.78 -21.58 6.93
N CYS A 41 10.70 -21.41 7.69
CA CYS A 41 10.01 -20.12 7.81
C CYS A 41 10.92 -19.06 8.44
N ARG A 42 11.57 -19.41 9.56
CA ARG A 42 12.52 -18.52 10.24
C ARG A 42 13.71 -18.17 9.35
N HIS A 43 14.23 -19.15 8.61
CA HIS A 43 15.30 -18.96 7.65
C HIS A 43 14.90 -17.98 6.55
N LEU A 44 13.71 -18.14 5.96
CA LEU A 44 13.19 -17.22 4.94
C LEU A 44 13.08 -15.78 5.48
N ILE A 45 12.51 -15.60 6.69
CA ILE A 45 12.39 -14.28 7.31
C ILE A 45 13.76 -13.64 7.51
N SER A 46 14.76 -14.39 7.99
CA SER A 46 16.12 -13.89 8.19
C SER A 46 16.83 -13.46 6.90
N ARG A 47 16.44 -14.04 5.76
CA ARG A 47 16.96 -13.70 4.44
C ARG A 47 16.26 -12.48 3.82
N ILE A 48 15.04 -12.17 4.27
CA ILE A 48 14.27 -10.99 3.86
C ILE A 48 14.68 -9.76 4.69
N PHE A 49 14.75 -9.90 6.01
CA PHE A 49 15.19 -8.84 6.91
C PHE A 49 16.71 -8.79 6.96
N VAL A 50 17.28 -8.23 5.90
CA VAL A 50 18.72 -7.95 5.74
C VAL A 50 18.88 -6.46 5.47
N GLU A 51 19.79 -5.81 6.22
CA GLU A 51 20.10 -4.38 6.12
C GLU A 51 20.55 -4.02 4.70
N ASP A 52 21.53 -4.75 4.19
CA ASP A 52 22.11 -4.60 2.87
C ASP A 52 21.16 -5.12 1.78
N PRO A 53 20.59 -4.25 0.91
CA PRO A 53 19.67 -4.67 -0.13
C PRO A 53 20.29 -5.63 -1.14
N THR A 54 21.61 -5.57 -1.35
CA THR A 54 22.30 -6.42 -2.32
C THR A 54 22.45 -7.86 -1.84
N LYS A 55 22.39 -8.08 -0.52
CA LYS A 55 22.44 -9.41 0.12
C LYS A 55 21.05 -9.96 0.44
N ARG A 56 20.01 -9.13 0.30
CA ARG A 56 18.62 -9.52 0.54
C ARG A 56 18.19 -10.54 -0.51
N ILE A 57 17.47 -11.56 -0.07
CA ILE A 57 16.95 -12.60 -0.97
C ILE A 57 16.05 -12.00 -2.06
N THR A 58 16.23 -12.47 -3.28
CA THR A 58 15.47 -12.06 -4.45
C THR A 58 14.14 -12.81 -4.56
N ILE A 59 13.18 -12.27 -5.33
CA ILE A 59 11.90 -12.94 -5.57
C ILE A 59 12.09 -14.33 -6.22
N THR A 60 13.08 -14.48 -7.11
CA THR A 60 13.40 -15.77 -7.73
C THR A 60 13.86 -16.79 -6.70
N GLU A 61 14.75 -16.39 -5.78
CA GLU A 61 15.20 -17.26 -4.69
C GLU A 61 14.07 -17.58 -3.70
N ILE A 62 13.17 -16.64 -3.40
CA ILE A 62 11.99 -16.89 -2.56
C ILE A 62 11.10 -17.96 -3.20
N ARG A 63 10.83 -17.88 -4.51
CA ARG A 63 10.00 -18.88 -5.21
C ARG A 63 10.60 -20.28 -5.18
N ASN A 64 11.92 -20.37 -5.10
CA ASN A 64 12.65 -21.63 -5.00
C ASN A 64 12.91 -22.06 -3.55
N HIS A 65 12.49 -21.26 -2.56
CA HIS A 65 12.73 -21.56 -1.15
C HIS A 65 11.80 -22.68 -0.66
N GLU A 66 12.33 -23.62 0.11
CA GLU A 66 11.60 -24.81 0.59
C GLU A 66 10.28 -24.47 1.29
N TRP A 67 10.30 -23.45 2.15
CA TRP A 67 9.08 -22.98 2.83
C TRP A 67 8.00 -22.48 1.86
N PHE A 68 8.37 -21.86 0.74
CA PHE A 68 7.42 -21.33 -0.25
C PHE A 68 6.87 -22.44 -1.15
N LEU A 69 7.71 -23.41 -1.50
CA LEU A 69 7.31 -24.55 -2.33
C LEU A 69 6.41 -25.55 -1.58
N LYS A 70 6.47 -25.56 -0.25
CA LYS A 70 5.70 -26.48 0.58
C LYS A 70 4.19 -26.21 0.41
N ASN A 71 3.49 -27.20 -0.14
CA ASN A 71 2.06 -27.12 -0.46
C ASN A 71 1.70 -26.00 -1.44
N LEU A 72 2.63 -25.59 -2.31
CA LEU A 72 2.34 -24.62 -3.36
C LEU A 72 1.36 -25.23 -4.37
N PRO A 73 0.19 -24.62 -4.60
CA PRO A 73 -0.75 -25.06 -5.63
C PRO A 73 -0.12 -25.03 -7.03
N ALA A 74 -0.43 -26.04 -7.86
CA ALA A 74 0.19 -26.23 -9.17
C ALA A 74 -0.17 -25.10 -10.17
N ASP A 75 -1.33 -24.50 -10.01
CA ASP A 75 -1.82 -23.34 -10.77
C ASP A 75 -0.94 -22.09 -10.54
N LEU A 76 -0.35 -21.94 -9.36
CA LEU A 76 0.56 -20.83 -9.04
C LEU A 76 2.02 -21.07 -9.45
N MET A 77 2.39 -22.30 -9.79
CA MET A 77 3.76 -22.64 -10.22
C MET A 77 4.07 -22.10 -11.62
N ASP A 78 3.08 -22.06 -12.51
CA ASP A 78 3.25 -21.64 -13.91
C ASP A 78 2.68 -20.24 -14.18
N LYS A 79 3.50 -19.21 -13.94
CA LYS A 79 3.18 -17.83 -14.34
C LYS A 79 2.93 -17.65 -15.85
N LYS A 80 3.42 -18.58 -16.68
CA LYS A 80 3.24 -18.55 -18.14
C LYS A 80 1.85 -19.05 -18.57
N THR A 81 1.16 -19.79 -17.70
CA THR A 81 -0.18 -20.35 -17.99
C THR A 81 -1.28 -19.44 -17.46
N MET A 82 -1.04 -18.75 -16.33
CA MET A 82 -2.03 -17.83 -15.74
C MET A 82 -2.21 -16.51 -16.50
N SER A 83 -1.20 -15.99 -17.20
CA SER A 83 -1.38 -14.77 -18.01
C SER A 83 -2.33 -14.95 -19.21
N ASN A 84 -2.63 -16.20 -19.58
CA ASN A 84 -3.46 -16.55 -20.73
C ASN A 84 -4.81 -17.18 -20.36
N GLN A 85 -5.14 -17.33 -19.07
CA GLN A 85 -6.38 -18.01 -18.63
C GLN A 85 -7.36 -17.15 -17.84
N TYR A 86 -7.01 -15.89 -17.53
CA TYR A 86 -7.99 -14.94 -17.01
C TYR A 86 -8.53 -14.08 -18.15
N GLU A 87 -9.64 -14.52 -18.74
CA GLU A 87 -10.61 -13.61 -19.33
C GLU A 87 -11.57 -13.23 -18.20
N GLU A 88 -11.53 -11.99 -17.75
CA GLU A 88 -12.52 -11.49 -16.78
C GLU A 88 -13.88 -11.48 -17.49
N PRO A 89 -14.86 -12.34 -17.10
CA PRO A 89 -15.97 -12.69 -17.99
C PRO A 89 -16.93 -11.56 -18.35
N ASP A 90 -16.83 -10.39 -17.71
CA ASP A 90 -17.85 -9.33 -17.81
C ASP A 90 -17.29 -7.90 -17.86
N GLN A 91 -15.97 -7.70 -17.92
CA GLN A 91 -15.40 -6.35 -18.07
C GLN A 91 -14.96 -6.11 -19.53
N PRO A 92 -15.55 -5.13 -20.24
CA PRO A 92 -15.04 -4.75 -21.55
C PRO A 92 -13.63 -4.16 -21.38
N MET A 93 -12.60 -4.90 -21.79
CA MET A 93 -11.24 -4.36 -21.86
C MET A 93 -11.23 -3.12 -22.75
N GLN A 94 -10.95 -1.95 -22.15
CA GLN A 94 -10.82 -0.71 -22.90
C GLN A 94 -9.53 -0.73 -23.72
N SER A 95 -9.57 -0.20 -24.94
CA SER A 95 -8.35 0.01 -25.71
C SER A 95 -7.46 1.05 -25.03
N ILE A 96 -6.15 0.95 -25.24
CA ILE A 96 -5.19 1.94 -24.71
C ILE A 96 -5.56 3.37 -25.13
N ASP A 97 -6.09 3.54 -26.34
CA ASP A 97 -6.52 4.83 -26.87
C ASP A 97 -7.73 5.38 -26.10
N ALA A 98 -8.73 4.53 -25.80
CA ALA A 98 -9.88 4.91 -25.02
C ALA A 98 -9.49 5.31 -23.58
N ILE A 99 -8.55 4.58 -22.97
CA ILE A 99 -8.01 4.91 -21.64
C ILE A 99 -7.31 6.27 -21.67
N MET A 100 -6.43 6.49 -22.65
CA MET A 100 -5.70 7.76 -22.78
C MET A 100 -6.63 8.94 -23.06
N GLN A 101 -7.68 8.73 -23.84
CA GLN A 101 -8.70 9.74 -24.11
C GLN A 101 -9.42 10.16 -22.83
N ILE A 102 -9.89 9.20 -22.02
CA ILE A 102 -10.55 9.47 -20.73
C ILE A 102 -9.60 10.23 -19.79
N ILE A 103 -8.32 9.84 -19.70
CA ILE A 103 -7.33 10.54 -18.89
C ILE A 103 -7.17 11.99 -19.36
N SER A 104 -7.08 12.21 -20.68
CA SER A 104 -6.93 13.56 -21.24
C SER A 104 -8.17 14.43 -20.97
N GLU A 105 -9.36 13.85 -21.08
CA GLU A 105 -10.63 14.54 -20.81
C GLU A 105 -10.74 14.92 -19.34
N ALA A 106 -10.32 14.05 -18.42
CA ALA A 106 -10.31 14.31 -16.99
C ALA A 106 -9.35 15.43 -16.55
N THR A 107 -8.43 15.89 -17.42
CA THR A 107 -7.59 17.08 -17.14
C THR A 107 -8.31 18.40 -17.40
N ILE A 108 -9.47 18.37 -18.07
CA ILE A 108 -10.23 19.57 -18.42
C ILE A 108 -11.14 19.92 -17.25
N GLN A 109 -10.95 21.12 -16.68
CA GLN A 109 -11.85 21.62 -15.63
C GLN A 109 -13.26 21.89 -16.21
N PRO A 110 -14.34 21.65 -15.47
CA PRO A 110 -15.69 21.89 -15.95
C PRO A 110 -15.88 23.37 -16.32
N VAL A 111 -16.36 23.61 -17.54
CA VAL A 111 -16.78 24.93 -18.01
C VAL A 111 -18.00 25.36 -17.18
N GLY A 112 -17.80 26.34 -16.29
CA GLY A 112 -18.86 26.87 -15.43
C GLY A 112 -18.44 27.24 -14.01
N LEU A 113 -17.21 26.97 -13.57
CA LEU A 113 -16.72 27.41 -12.25
C LEU A 113 -16.07 28.81 -12.26
N TYR A 114 -15.95 29.45 -13.43
CA TYR A 114 -15.25 30.72 -13.59
C TYR A 114 -16.16 31.97 -13.61
N ASP A 115 -17.45 31.84 -13.27
CA ASP A 115 -18.42 32.96 -13.32
C ASP A 115 -19.09 33.27 -11.97
N LEU A 116 -18.37 32.98 -10.88
CA LEU A 116 -18.65 33.58 -9.56
C LEU A 116 -17.49 34.54 -9.22
N ASP A 117 -17.38 35.62 -10.00
CA ASP A 117 -16.83 36.88 -9.52
C ASP A 117 -17.71 37.35 -8.35
N LEU A 118 -17.42 36.86 -7.15
CA LEU A 118 -17.85 37.50 -5.91
C LEU A 118 -16.94 38.70 -5.67
N ASP A 119 -17.19 39.78 -6.43
CA ASP A 119 -16.97 41.15 -5.96
C ASP A 119 -17.94 41.43 -4.79
N MET A 120 -17.74 40.73 -3.67
CA MET A 120 -18.35 41.08 -2.39
C MET A 120 -17.32 41.91 -1.62
N ASP A 121 -17.56 43.21 -1.69
CA ASP A 121 -16.86 44.29 -1.00
C ASP A 121 -16.29 43.93 0.38
N ASP A 122 -15.03 44.36 0.57
CA ASP A 122 -14.50 45.09 1.73
C ASP A 122 -15.36 45.04 3.02
N ASP A 123 -14.93 44.21 3.98
CA ASP A 123 -15.04 44.33 5.46
C ASP A 123 -15.31 42.99 6.16
N MET A 124 -14.27 42.15 6.29
CA MET A 124 -14.18 41.17 7.37
C MET A 124 -12.74 41.23 7.92
N GLU A 125 -12.48 42.25 8.74
CA GLU A 125 -11.40 42.20 9.72
C GLU A 125 -11.64 41.01 10.68
N ASP A 126 -10.58 40.23 10.86
CA ASP A 126 -10.27 39.42 12.05
C ASP A 126 -11.13 38.17 12.33
N LEU A 127 -10.74 37.04 11.71
CA LEU A 127 -10.93 35.72 12.30
C LEU A 127 -9.67 34.88 12.11
N ASP A 128 -8.96 34.68 13.23
CA ASP A 128 -7.74 33.91 13.39
C ASP A 128 -7.72 32.59 12.59
N LEU A 129 -6.73 32.43 11.72
CA LEU A 129 -6.39 31.16 11.06
C LEU A 129 -5.79 30.19 12.10
N ASP A 130 -6.60 29.25 12.59
CA ASP A 130 -6.11 28.06 13.29
C ASP A 130 -5.42 27.12 12.27
N PRO A 131 -4.12 26.78 12.41
CA PRO A 131 -3.37 26.08 11.38
C PRO A 131 -3.64 24.56 11.29
N ASP A 132 -4.60 24.00 12.02
CA ASP A 132 -4.74 22.54 12.21
C ASP A 132 -5.96 21.87 11.54
N LEU A 133 -6.55 22.44 10.47
CA LEU A 133 -7.59 21.75 9.70
C LEU A 133 -6.99 20.85 8.59
N ASP A 134 -6.92 19.56 8.90
CA ASP A 134 -6.44 18.45 8.07
C ASP A 134 -7.40 18.19 6.87
N ILE A 135 -7.05 18.67 5.66
CA ILE A 135 -7.83 18.54 4.42
C ILE A 135 -7.58 17.17 3.76
N ASN A 136 -7.84 16.07 4.47
CA ASN A 136 -7.76 14.72 3.87
C ASN A 136 -8.90 13.78 4.24
N SER A 137 -10.04 14.30 4.72
CA SER A 137 -11.25 13.49 4.88
C SER A 137 -12.17 13.58 3.66
N SER A 138 -11.85 12.86 2.58
CA SER A 138 -12.82 12.59 1.50
C SER A 138 -13.75 11.44 1.93
N GLY A 139 -14.88 11.78 2.55
CA GLY A 139 -16.00 10.88 2.78
C GLY A 139 -17.22 11.34 1.99
N GLU A 140 -17.47 10.68 0.87
CA GLU A 140 -18.60 10.85 -0.02
C GLU A 140 -19.94 10.61 0.72
N VAL A 141 -20.89 11.56 0.63
CA VAL A 141 -22.26 11.38 1.12
C VAL A 141 -23.19 11.26 -0.09
N ILE A 142 -23.74 10.05 -0.30
CA ILE A 142 -24.75 9.79 -1.33
C ILE A 142 -26.14 9.93 -0.71
N TYR A 143 -26.96 10.85 -1.22
CA TYR A 143 -28.40 10.85 -0.98
C TYR A 143 -29.11 10.11 -2.11
N ALA A 144 -29.87 9.07 -1.75
CA ALA A 144 -30.81 8.42 -2.66
C ALA A 144 -32.19 9.11 -2.56
N VAL A 145 -32.88 9.19 -3.70
CA VAL A 145 -34.31 9.57 -3.83
C VAL A 145 -35.18 8.33 -3.68
#